data_AF-A0A2U1F9Z9-F1
#
_entry.id   AF-A0A2U1F9Z9-F1
#
_cell.length_a   1.000
_cell.length_b   1.000
_cell.length_c   1.000
_cell.angle_alpha   90.00
_cell.angle_beta   90.00
_cell.angle_gamma   90.00
#
_symmetry.space_group_name_H-M   'P 1'
#
loop_
_entity.id
_entity.type
_entity.pdbx_description
1 polymer ?
#
loop_
_entity_poly.entity_id
_entity_poly.type
_entity_poly.pdbx_seq_one_letter_code
_entity_poly.pdbx_strand_id
1 'polypeptide(L)' 'MSASTTRDRLDAALDGLSFPADRDRIVAAAERTGDEQTVRALRAIPPVEYGSPADVVASVSLAEDDHPDEIPPEAR' A
#
# COMPACT_ATOMS: atom_id res chain seq x y z
N MET A 1 -2.11 -7.65 -14.52
CA MET A 1 -2.69 -6.40 -13.99
C MET A 1 -2.20 -6.23 -12.57
N SER A 2 -1.16 -5.44 -12.37
CA SER A 2 -0.64 -5.12 -11.03
C SER A 2 -1.65 -4.22 -10.33
N ALA A 3 -2.09 -4.62 -9.14
CA ALA A 3 -2.99 -3.82 -8.31
C ALA A 3 -2.16 -2.78 -7.57
N SER A 4 -1.64 -1.80 -8.30
CA SER A 4 -0.75 -0.79 -7.75
C SER A 4 -1.54 0.48 -7.43
N THR A 5 -1.49 0.96 -6.19
CA THR A 5 -2.16 2.22 -5.81
C THR A 5 -1.16 3.39 -5.76
N THR A 6 -1.66 4.61 -5.61
CA THR A 6 -0.85 5.85 -5.51
C THR A 6 -0.74 6.28 -4.06
N ARG A 7 0.39 6.88 -3.68
CA ARG A 7 0.66 7.31 -2.30
C ARG A 7 -0.42 8.25 -1.74
N ASP A 8 -0.82 9.25 -2.51
CA ASP A 8 -1.83 10.24 -2.06
C ASP A 8 -3.19 9.61 -1.72
N ARG A 9 -3.62 8.61 -2.51
CA ARG A 9 -4.89 7.90 -2.26
C ARG A 9 -4.79 7.00 -1.04
N LEU A 10 -3.63 6.39 -0.84
CA LEU A 10 -3.38 5.57 0.34
C LEU A 10 -3.36 6.44 1.60
N ASP A 11 -2.63 7.56 1.61
CA ASP A 11 -2.60 8.49 2.74
C ASP A 11 -4.00 9.01 3.09
N ALA A 12 -4.82 9.38 2.08
CA ALA A 12 -6.20 9.81 2.32
C ALA A 12 -7.08 8.72 2.94
N ALA A 13 -6.84 7.44 2.63
CA ALA A 13 -7.54 6.31 3.25
C ALA A 13 -7.06 6.05 4.69
N LEU A 14 -5.79 6.37 5.00
CA LEU A 14 -5.17 6.16 6.31
C LEU A 14 -5.39 7.33 7.29
N ASP A 15 -5.58 8.56 6.80
CA ASP A 15 -5.76 9.77 7.62
C ASP A 15 -6.95 9.67 8.60
N GLY A 16 -7.99 8.89 8.24
CA GLY A 16 -9.15 8.65 9.09
C GLY A 16 -9.02 7.50 10.09
N LEU A 17 -7.88 6.81 10.14
CA LEU A 17 -7.67 5.64 11.01
C LEU A 17 -6.91 6.00 12.28
N SER A 18 -7.37 5.43 13.40
CA SER A 18 -6.62 5.44 14.64
C SER A 18 -5.68 4.24 14.68
N PHE A 19 -4.37 4.50 14.79
CA PHE A 19 -3.36 3.46 14.92
C PHE A 19 -3.16 3.06 16.40
N PRO A 20 -2.86 1.79 16.69
CA PRO A 20 -2.58 0.71 15.74
C PRO A 20 -3.84 0.15 15.05
N ALA A 21 -3.69 -0.27 13.78
CA ALA A 21 -4.78 -0.78 12.96
C ALA A 21 -4.39 -2.05 12.20
N ASP A 22 -5.29 -3.03 12.20
CA ASP A 22 -5.14 -4.25 11.42
C ASP A 22 -5.40 -4.02 9.94
N ARG A 23 -4.81 -4.89 9.10
CA ARG A 23 -5.09 -4.94 7.65
C ARG A 23 -6.59 -4.86 7.34
N ASP A 24 -7.43 -5.61 8.03
CA ASP A 24 -8.87 -5.67 7.74
C ASP A 24 -9.57 -4.34 8.05
N ARG A 25 -9.12 -3.61 9.09
CA ARG A 25 -9.59 -2.25 9.38
C ARG A 25 -9.17 -1.26 8.30
N ILE A 26 -7.92 -1.37 7.85
CA ILE A 26 -7.38 -0.52 6.79
C ILE A 26 -8.12 -0.77 5.47
N VAL A 27 -8.36 -2.03 5.13
CA VAL A 27 -9.17 -2.44 3.97
C VAL A 27 -10.59 -1.90 4.07
N ALA A 28 -11.25 -2.03 5.23
CA ALA A 28 -12.61 -1.51 5.42
C ALA A 28 -12.69 0.02 5.31
N ALA A 29 -11.65 0.75 5.75
CA ALA A 29 -11.57 2.19 5.55
C ALA A 29 -11.37 2.54 4.07
N ALA A 30 -10.46 1.86 3.39
CA ALA A 30 -10.21 2.04 1.97
C ALA A 30 -11.41 1.62 1.09
N GLU A 31 -12.23 0.65 1.50
CA GLU A 31 -13.48 0.31 0.81
C GLU A 31 -14.53 1.43 0.89
N ARG A 32 -14.44 2.31 1.89
CA ARG A 32 -15.37 3.43 2.07
C ARG A 32 -14.94 4.71 1.36
N THR A 33 -13.64 4.94 1.23
CA THR A 33 -13.09 6.21 0.71
C THR A 33 -12.24 6.05 -0.54
N GLY A 34 -11.71 4.86 -0.79
CA GLY A 34 -10.79 4.57 -1.88
C GLY A 34 -11.40 3.71 -2.98
N ASP A 35 -10.54 3.35 -3.94
CA ASP A 35 -10.91 2.56 -5.11
C ASP A 35 -10.66 1.07 -4.90
N GLU A 36 -11.29 0.22 -5.72
CA GLU A 36 -11.06 -1.23 -5.75
C GLU A 36 -9.59 -1.60 -5.92
N GLN A 37 -8.80 -0.79 -6.63
CA GLN A 37 -7.37 -1.01 -6.83
C GLN A 37 -6.59 -0.85 -5.52
N THR A 38 -6.90 0.18 -4.73
CA THR A 38 -6.31 0.39 -3.39
C THR A 38 -6.70 -0.74 -2.45
N VAL A 39 -7.98 -1.12 -2.43
CA VAL A 39 -8.49 -2.24 -1.63
C VAL A 39 -7.77 -3.54 -1.99
N ARG A 40 -7.56 -3.80 -3.28
CA ARG A 40 -6.86 -5.00 -3.75
C ARG A 40 -5.39 -5.00 -3.36
N ALA A 41 -4.72 -3.84 -3.43
CA ALA A 41 -3.34 -3.68 -2.97
C ALA A 41 -3.22 -3.93 -1.46
N LEU A 42 -4.11 -3.35 -0.67
CA LEU A 42 -4.20 -3.55 0.78
C LEU A 42 -4.58 -4.98 1.18
N ARG A 43 -5.30 -5.73 0.34
CA ARG A 43 -5.56 -7.16 0.59
C ARG A 43 -4.34 -8.04 0.27
N ALA A 44 -3.37 -7.52 -0.47
CA ALA A 44 -2.14 -8.24 -0.83
C ALA A 44 -1.07 -8.16 0.28
N ILE A 45 -1.17 -7.19 1.19
CA ILE A 45 -0.21 -7.04 2.30
C ILE A 45 -0.48 -8.05 3.43
N PRO A 46 0.53 -8.33 4.28
CA PRO A 46 0.36 -9.22 5.42
C PRO A 46 -0.77 -8.81 6.37
N PRO A 47 -1.54 -9.77 6.94
CA PRO A 47 -2.55 -9.54 7.97
C PRO A 47 -1.90 -9.32 9.34
N VAL A 48 -1.04 -8.32 9.44
CA VAL A 48 -0.41 -7.90 10.70
C VAL A 48 -1.04 -6.61 11.18
N GLU A 49 -0.80 -6.29 12.45
CA GLU A 49 -1.17 -5.01 13.03
C GLU A 49 -0.11 -3.97 12.64
N TYR A 50 -0.54 -2.88 12.01
CA TYR A 50 0.33 -1.80 11.62
C TYR A 50 0.31 -0.72 12.70
N GLY A 51 1.50 -0.29 13.12
CA GLY A 51 1.66 0.75 14.15
C GLY A 51 1.55 2.16 13.59
N SER A 52 1.77 2.33 12.28
CA SER A 52 1.73 3.64 11.62
C SER A 52 1.29 3.55 10.16
N PRO A 53 0.84 4.67 9.56
CA PRO A 53 0.56 4.74 8.13
C PRO A 53 1.80 4.38 7.29
N ALA A 54 2.98 4.80 7.73
CA ALA A 54 4.23 4.57 7.01
C ALA A 54 4.55 3.08 6.84
N ASP A 55 4.24 2.26 7.85
CA ASP A 55 4.42 0.80 7.79
C ASP A 55 3.49 0.16 6.74
N VAL A 56 2.28 0.70 6.60
CA VAL A 56 1.32 0.28 5.56
C VAL A 56 1.85 0.67 4.18
N VAL A 57 2.26 1.93 4.00
CA VAL A 57 2.82 2.44 2.73
C VAL A 57 4.03 1.61 2.30
N ALA A 58 4.92 1.25 3.22
CA ALA A 58 6.09 0.42 2.93
C ALA A 58 5.74 -1.04 2.59
N SER A 59 4.58 -1.53 3.01
CA SER A 59 4.14 -2.91 2.77
C SER A 59 3.28 -3.06 1.51
N VAL A 60 2.64 -1.99 1.06
CA VAL A 60 1.81 -1.96 -0.15
C VAL A 60 2.69 -1.77 -1.38
N SER A 61 2.47 -2.57 -2.42
CA SER A 61 3.08 -2.31 -3.73
C SER A 61 2.43 -1.08 -4.37
N LEU A 62 3.11 0.06 -4.30
CA LEU A 62 2.70 1.29 -4.98
C LEU A 62 3.11 1.26 -6.46
N ALA A 63 2.34 1.94 -7.30
CA ALA A 63 2.63 2.01 -8.74
C ALA A 63 3.92 2.78 -9.05
N GLU A 64 4.36 3.61 -8.11
CA GLU A 64 5.53 4.46 -8.21
C GLU A 64 6.83 3.73 -7.84
N ASP A 65 6.74 2.58 -7.16
CA ASP A 65 7.87 1.72 -6.82
C ASP A 65 8.19 0.69 -7.91
N ASP A 66 7.77 0.94 -9.15
CA ASP A 66 8.48 0.41 -10.33
C ASP A 66 9.78 1.21 -10.46
N HIS A 67 10.67 1.07 -9.47
CA HIS A 67 12.08 1.32 -9.72
C HIS A 67 12.46 0.33 -10.80
N PRO A 68 12.84 0.77 -12.03
CA PRO A 68 13.59 -0.11 -12.89
C PRO A 68 14.84 -0.44 -12.09
N ASP A 69 14.92 -1.65 -11.57
CA ASP A 69 16.14 -2.25 -11.09
C ASP A 69 17.04 -2.36 -12.33
N GLU A 70 17.64 -1.23 -12.70
CA GLU A 70 18.71 -1.13 -13.66
C GLU A 70 19.92 -1.78 -12.99
N ILE A 71 19.96 -3.12 -13.02
CA ILE A 71 21.22 -3.83 -12.84
C ILE A 71 22.03 -3.50 -14.10
N PRO A 72 23.09 -2.68 -14.02
CA PRO A 72 23.93 -2.43 -15.17
C PRO A 72 24.59 -3.77 -15.53
N PRO A 73 24.71 -4.11 -16.83
CA PRO A 73 25.49 -5.26 -17.22
C PRO A 73 26.95 -4.94 -16.88
N GLU A 74 27.47 -5.49 -15.78
CA GLU A 74 28.91 -5.56 -15.57
C GLU A 74 29.48 -6.43 -16.68
N ALA A 75 29.95 -5.72 -17.72
CA ALA A 75 30.73 -6.26 -18.81
C ALA A 75 31.96 -6.97 -18.23
N ARG A 76 32.06 -8.28 -18.47
CA ARG A 76 33.34 -8.96 -18.44
C ARG A 76 33.41 -10.10 -19.44
#